data_AF-A0A3Q7HP46-F1
#
_entry.id   AF-A0A3Q7HP46-F1
#
_cell.length_a   1.000
_cell.length_b   1.000
_cell.length_c   1.000
_cell.angle_alpha   90.00
_cell.angle_beta   90.00
_cell.angle_gamma   90.00
#
_symmetry.space_group_name_H-M   'P 1'
#
loop_
_entity.id
_entity.type
_entity.pdbx_description
1 polymer ?
#
loop_
_entity_poly.entity_id
_entity_poly.type
_entity_poly.pdbx_seq_one_letter_code
_entity_poly.pdbx_strand_id
1 'polypeptide(L)'
;MSIVAEAPGYIQVFSDGSVKRFEPQIATASIEPYNGYMSKDVIIDSSKLIFGRMYLPESSIHQHFPVLVYFHGGGFCIGSTTWLGYHVFLGDLSVASKSIILSVDYRLAPENRLPIAYEDCYSALEWLIKNIEFEPWLKRADLSQLFLSGDSAGGNIVHQVAIRAITSEVFRGRLKALLPIHPYFGSEKRTELEMDNGSAGGVEMNDMFWRLSLPQGSNRDYFGCN
;
A
#
# COMPACT_ATOMS: atom_id res chain seq x y z
N MET A 1 -17.40 -25.57 9.91
CA MET A 1 -16.53 -24.43 9.56
C MET A 1 -16.90 -23.29 10.51
N SER A 2 -15.95 -22.78 11.29
CA SER A 2 -16.17 -21.68 12.26
C SER A 2 -15.30 -20.48 11.92
N ILE A 3 -15.71 -19.28 12.36
CA ILE A 3 -14.91 -18.07 12.23
C ILE A 3 -13.80 -18.08 13.30
N VAL A 4 -12.56 -17.77 12.92
CA VAL A 4 -11.37 -17.74 13.80
C VAL A 4 -10.71 -16.35 13.88
N ALA A 5 -11.14 -15.42 13.04
CA ALA A 5 -10.81 -14.00 13.09
C ALA A 5 -11.88 -13.21 12.33
N GLU A 6 -12.28 -12.05 12.86
CA GLU A 6 -13.28 -11.20 12.25
C GLU A 6 -12.99 -9.73 12.54
N ALA A 7 -12.99 -8.92 11.47
CA ALA A 7 -13.21 -7.49 11.56
C ALA A 7 -14.56 -7.21 10.86
N PRO A 8 -15.63 -6.90 11.63
CA PRO A 8 -16.98 -6.77 11.08
C PRO A 8 -17.05 -5.80 9.91
N GLY A 9 -17.63 -6.24 8.79
CA GLY A 9 -17.74 -5.44 7.57
C GLY A 9 -16.47 -5.32 6.73
N TYR A 10 -15.38 -6.00 7.11
CA TYR A 10 -14.10 -5.96 6.38
C TYR A 10 -13.55 -7.34 6.03
N ILE A 11 -13.39 -8.24 7.01
CA ILE A 11 -12.82 -9.57 6.79
C ILE A 11 -13.35 -10.61 7.79
N GLN A 12 -13.57 -11.82 7.30
CA GLN A 12 -13.80 -13.03 8.07
C GLN A 12 -12.80 -14.10 7.63
N VAL A 13 -12.14 -14.74 8.59
CA VAL A 13 -11.24 -15.88 8.35
C VAL A 13 -11.83 -17.11 9.02
N PHE A 14 -11.90 -18.21 8.28
CA PHE A 14 -12.52 -19.45 8.74
C PHE A 14 -11.48 -20.50 9.16
N SER A 15 -11.91 -21.45 9.97
CA SER A 15 -11.08 -22.52 10.53
C SER A 15 -10.40 -23.43 9.49
N ASP A 16 -10.90 -23.45 8.26
CA ASP A 16 -10.33 -24.21 7.14
C ASP A 16 -9.31 -23.41 6.30
N GLY A 17 -9.05 -22.16 6.67
CA GLY A 17 -8.15 -21.25 5.97
C GLY A 17 -8.83 -20.39 4.89
N SER A 18 -10.12 -20.58 4.63
CA SER A 18 -10.85 -19.70 3.69
C SER A 18 -11.00 -18.29 4.27
N VAL A 19 -11.01 -17.29 3.37
CA VAL A 19 -11.08 -15.87 3.72
C VAL A 19 -12.21 -15.23 2.92
N LYS A 20 -13.08 -14.50 3.62
CA LYS A 20 -14.09 -13.65 3.01
C LYS A 20 -13.73 -12.20 3.31
N ARG A 21 -13.47 -11.41 2.26
CA ARG A 21 -13.33 -9.95 2.35
C ARG A 21 -14.63 -9.30 1.92
N PHE A 22 -15.06 -8.28 2.65
CA PHE A 22 -16.23 -7.50 2.30
C PHE A 22 -15.76 -6.33 1.43
N GLU A 23 -16.40 -6.16 0.29
CA GLU A 23 -16.02 -5.13 -0.68
C GLU A 23 -16.77 -3.82 -0.37
N PRO A 24 -16.06 -2.73 -0.01
CA PRO A 24 -16.69 -1.42 0.07
C PRO A 24 -17.03 -0.92 -1.33
N GLN A 25 -17.62 0.27 -1.41
CA GLN A 25 -17.83 0.94 -2.70
C GLN A 25 -16.50 1.09 -3.44
N ILE A 26 -16.51 0.75 -4.74
CA ILE A 26 -15.35 0.85 -5.62
C ILE A 26 -15.52 1.98 -6.64
N ALA A 27 -14.41 2.40 -7.23
CA ALA A 27 -14.36 3.31 -8.36
C ALA A 27 -13.67 2.64 -9.56
N THR A 28 -14.18 2.89 -10.75
CA THR A 28 -13.52 2.50 -12.00
C THR A 28 -12.50 3.55 -12.40
N ALA A 29 -11.34 3.13 -12.89
CA ALA A 29 -10.37 4.06 -13.46
C ALA A 29 -10.94 4.75 -14.71
N SER A 30 -10.58 6.01 -14.94
CA SER A 30 -11.04 6.78 -16.09
C SER A 30 -9.93 7.65 -16.65
N ILE A 31 -9.67 7.53 -17.95
CA ILE A 31 -8.79 8.43 -18.71
C ILE A 31 -9.48 9.73 -19.11
N GLU A 32 -10.80 9.84 -18.89
CA GLU A 32 -11.50 11.11 -19.02
C GLU A 32 -11.27 11.92 -17.75
N PRO A 33 -10.80 13.18 -17.88
CA PRO A 33 -10.52 14.01 -16.72
C PRO A 33 -11.79 14.26 -15.90
N TYR A 34 -11.71 14.02 -14.60
CA TYR A 34 -12.74 14.35 -13.62
C TYR A 34 -12.07 14.88 -12.36
N ASN A 35 -12.57 15.99 -11.81
CA ASN A 35 -11.98 16.67 -10.65
C ASN A 35 -10.48 16.98 -10.80
N GLY A 36 -9.99 17.25 -12.02
CA GLY A 36 -8.61 17.68 -12.24
C GLY A 36 -7.60 16.54 -12.43
N TYR A 37 -8.03 15.28 -12.46
CA TYR A 37 -7.13 14.13 -12.69
C TYR A 37 -7.73 13.08 -13.62
N MET A 38 -6.84 12.27 -14.20
CA MET A 38 -7.15 11.02 -14.88
C MET A 38 -6.60 9.85 -14.05
N SER A 39 -7.17 8.67 -14.22
CA SER A 39 -6.69 7.42 -13.62
C SER A 39 -6.69 6.25 -14.60
N LYS A 40 -5.76 5.31 -14.42
CA LYS A 40 -5.74 4.05 -15.19
C LYS A 40 -5.12 2.92 -14.39
N ASP A 41 -5.57 1.71 -14.68
CA ASP A 41 -5.00 0.50 -14.09
C ASP A 41 -3.79 0.02 -14.91
N VAL A 42 -2.78 -0.50 -14.22
CA VAL A 42 -1.55 -1.04 -14.79
C VAL A 42 -1.24 -2.41 -14.20
N ILE A 43 -0.64 -3.26 -15.02
CA ILE A 43 -0.14 -4.57 -14.58
C ILE A 43 1.33 -4.40 -14.20
N ILE A 44 1.65 -4.67 -12.95
CA ILE A 44 3.01 -4.54 -12.42
C ILE A 44 3.76 -5.87 -12.59
N ASP A 45 3.15 -6.96 -12.16
CA ASP A 45 3.69 -8.32 -12.34
C ASP A 45 2.52 -9.31 -12.49
N SER A 46 2.26 -9.75 -13.72
CA SER A 46 1.17 -10.68 -14.01
C SER A 46 1.40 -12.08 -13.43
N SER A 47 2.66 -12.48 -13.18
CA SER A 47 2.98 -13.79 -12.61
C SER A 47 2.64 -13.89 -11.13
N LYS A 48 2.64 -12.74 -10.44
CA LYS A 48 2.31 -12.60 -9.02
C LYS A 48 0.94 -11.94 -8.80
N LEU A 49 0.24 -11.57 -9.87
CA LEU A 49 -1.02 -10.83 -9.83
C LEU A 49 -0.90 -9.50 -9.07
N ILE A 50 0.20 -8.77 -9.28
CA ILE A 50 0.41 -7.44 -8.73
C ILE A 50 -0.08 -6.42 -9.75
N PHE A 51 -1.02 -5.59 -9.32
CA PHE A 51 -1.60 -4.52 -10.12
C PHE A 51 -1.34 -3.18 -9.45
N GLY A 52 -1.59 -2.10 -10.18
CA GLY A 52 -1.61 -0.78 -9.61
C GLY A 52 -2.59 0.12 -10.33
N ARG A 53 -2.91 1.24 -9.69
CA ARG A 53 -3.66 2.33 -10.30
C ARG A 53 -2.81 3.58 -10.33
N MET A 54 -2.63 4.12 -11.52
CA MET A 54 -1.96 5.39 -11.72
C MET A 54 -2.96 6.54 -11.68
N TYR A 55 -2.53 7.70 -11.19
CA TYR A 55 -3.24 8.97 -11.25
C TYR A 55 -2.33 10.02 -11.89
N LEU A 56 -2.88 10.81 -12.80
CA LEU A 56 -2.18 11.87 -13.51
C LEU A 56 -2.98 13.17 -13.41
N PRO A 57 -2.42 14.26 -12.87
CA PRO A 57 -3.14 15.53 -12.79
C PRO A 57 -3.18 16.23 -14.16
N GLU A 58 -4.28 16.91 -14.42
CA GLU A 58 -4.47 17.72 -15.62
C GLU A 58 -3.41 18.82 -15.71
N SER A 59 -2.84 19.00 -16.89
CA SER A 59 -1.65 19.84 -17.09
C SER A 59 -1.27 19.99 -18.56
N SER A 60 -0.40 20.97 -18.83
CA SER A 60 0.21 21.15 -20.15
C SER A 60 1.14 19.98 -20.52
N ILE A 61 1.23 19.66 -21.82
CA ILE A 61 1.97 18.51 -22.37
C ILE A 61 3.49 18.49 -22.07
N HIS A 62 4.09 19.64 -21.70
CA HIS A 62 5.54 19.74 -21.44
C HIS A 62 5.91 19.70 -19.95
N GLN A 63 4.92 19.58 -19.07
CA GLN A 63 5.16 19.57 -17.63
C GLN A 63 5.60 18.17 -17.17
N HIS A 64 6.73 18.14 -16.45
CA HIS A 64 7.19 16.99 -15.70
C HIS A 64 6.70 17.05 -14.25
N PHE A 65 6.56 15.89 -13.62
CA PHE A 65 5.91 15.74 -12.33
C PHE A 65 6.74 14.89 -11.37
N PRO A 66 6.78 15.24 -10.07
CA PRO A 66 7.14 14.30 -9.04
C PRO A 66 6.35 12.99 -9.16
N VAL A 67 6.92 11.90 -8.64
CA VAL A 67 6.26 10.60 -8.58
C VAL A 67 6.08 10.20 -7.12
N LEU A 68 4.87 9.84 -6.74
CA LEU A 68 4.54 9.27 -5.44
C LEU A 68 4.10 7.81 -5.64
N VAL A 69 4.81 6.86 -5.05
CA VAL A 69 4.31 5.48 -4.95
C VAL A 69 3.57 5.35 -3.62
N TYR A 70 2.30 4.94 -3.71
CA TYR A 70 1.40 4.83 -2.57
C TYR A 70 1.09 3.38 -2.23
N PHE A 71 1.19 3.04 -0.94
CA PHE A 71 0.79 1.75 -0.38
C PHE A 71 -0.39 1.96 0.56
N HIS A 72 -1.50 1.26 0.31
CA HIS A 72 -2.71 1.42 1.12
C HIS A 72 -2.57 0.75 2.50
N GLY A 73 -3.34 1.21 3.48
CA GLY A 73 -3.49 0.58 4.79
C GLY A 73 -4.40 -0.66 4.80
N GLY A 74 -4.79 -1.10 5.99
CA GLY A 74 -5.68 -2.26 6.18
C GLY A 74 -5.05 -3.47 6.87
N GLY A 75 -4.07 -3.24 7.75
CA GLY A 75 -3.44 -4.29 8.55
C GLY A 75 -2.84 -5.43 7.71
N PHE A 76 -2.39 -5.13 6.48
CA PHE A 76 -1.93 -6.08 5.46
C PHE A 76 -2.98 -7.08 4.95
N CYS A 77 -4.21 -7.05 5.46
CA CYS A 77 -5.21 -8.07 5.22
C CYS A 77 -6.38 -7.59 4.35
N ILE A 78 -6.60 -6.28 4.28
CA ILE A 78 -7.67 -5.64 3.49
C ILE A 78 -7.12 -4.41 2.76
N GLY A 79 -7.94 -3.84 1.88
CA GLY A 79 -7.62 -2.66 1.07
C GLY A 79 -7.49 -3.01 -0.42
N SER A 80 -7.69 -2.00 -1.27
CA SER A 80 -7.41 -2.08 -2.70
C SER A 80 -7.34 -0.68 -3.30
N THR A 81 -6.60 -0.53 -4.40
CA THR A 81 -6.54 0.65 -5.27
C THR A 81 -7.91 1.04 -5.84
N THR A 82 -8.85 0.09 -5.87
CA THR A 82 -10.21 0.28 -6.41
C THR A 82 -11.18 0.85 -5.40
N TRP A 83 -10.88 0.78 -4.09
CA TRP A 83 -11.78 1.29 -3.06
C TRP A 83 -11.99 2.80 -3.22
N LEU A 84 -13.25 3.24 -3.22
CA LEU A 84 -13.64 4.62 -3.51
C LEU A 84 -12.90 5.63 -2.62
N GLY A 85 -12.72 5.30 -1.33
CA GLY A 85 -11.99 6.15 -0.39
C GLY A 85 -10.54 6.40 -0.83
N TYR A 86 -9.80 5.36 -1.20
CA TYR A 86 -8.44 5.52 -1.73
C TYR A 86 -8.44 6.18 -3.10
N HIS A 87 -9.41 5.87 -3.95
CA HIS A 87 -9.51 6.46 -5.27
C HIS A 87 -9.66 7.99 -5.23
N VAL A 88 -10.62 8.47 -4.44
CA VAL A 88 -10.85 9.92 -4.28
C VAL A 88 -9.65 10.57 -3.60
N PHE A 89 -9.16 10.00 -2.49
CA PHE A 89 -8.01 10.54 -1.77
C PHE A 89 -6.76 10.69 -2.67
N LEU A 90 -6.42 9.67 -3.45
CA LEU A 90 -5.24 9.70 -4.30
C LEU A 90 -5.44 10.55 -5.55
N GLY A 91 -6.66 10.63 -6.08
CA GLY A 91 -7.02 11.61 -7.11
C GLY A 91 -6.79 13.05 -6.63
N ASP A 92 -7.35 13.40 -5.48
CA ASP A 92 -7.20 14.74 -4.88
C ASP A 92 -5.74 15.03 -4.52
N LEU A 93 -5.00 14.05 -4.00
CA LEU A 93 -3.58 14.18 -3.69
C LEU A 93 -2.75 14.40 -4.96
N SER A 94 -3.08 13.74 -6.06
CA SER A 94 -2.42 13.91 -7.36
C SER A 94 -2.56 15.35 -7.85
N VAL A 95 -3.77 15.92 -7.76
CA VAL A 95 -4.06 17.32 -8.12
C VAL A 95 -3.35 18.29 -7.19
N ALA A 96 -3.50 18.13 -5.88
CA ALA A 96 -2.97 19.05 -4.88
C ALA A 96 -1.45 19.10 -4.88
N SER A 97 -0.80 17.94 -5.03
CA SER A 97 0.66 17.82 -5.06
C SER A 97 1.27 18.02 -6.45
N LYS A 98 0.45 18.07 -7.51
CA LYS A 98 0.90 18.05 -8.91
C LYS A 98 1.89 16.91 -9.17
N SER A 99 1.52 15.69 -8.77
CA SER A 99 2.38 14.51 -8.87
C SER A 99 1.69 13.38 -9.62
N ILE A 100 2.45 12.57 -10.33
CA ILE A 100 1.98 11.25 -10.77
C ILE A 100 1.94 10.35 -9.54
N ILE A 101 0.82 9.68 -9.30
CA ILE A 101 0.70 8.73 -8.18
C ILE A 101 0.55 7.32 -8.74
N LEU A 102 1.35 6.38 -8.25
CA LEU A 102 1.18 4.94 -8.48
C LEU A 102 0.72 4.30 -7.17
N SER A 103 -0.56 3.96 -7.08
CA SER A 103 -1.10 3.15 -5.98
C SER A 103 -0.92 1.67 -6.28
N VAL A 104 -0.42 0.89 -5.32
CA VAL A 104 -0.11 -0.54 -5.54
C VAL A 104 -1.15 -1.43 -4.86
N ASP A 105 -1.69 -2.40 -5.61
CA ASP A 105 -2.47 -3.53 -5.08
C ASP A 105 -1.52 -4.69 -4.76
N TYR A 106 -0.96 -4.68 -3.55
CA TYR A 106 -0.08 -5.74 -3.07
C TYR A 106 -0.90 -6.94 -2.57
N ARG A 107 -0.32 -8.14 -2.58
CA ARG A 107 -1.03 -9.35 -2.12
C ARG A 107 -1.28 -9.31 -0.61
N LEU A 108 -2.50 -9.66 -0.23
CA LEU A 108 -2.98 -9.56 1.14
C LEU A 108 -2.77 -10.85 1.94
N ALA A 109 -2.56 -10.67 3.23
CA ALA A 109 -2.63 -11.72 4.23
C ALA A 109 -4.10 -12.05 4.60
N PRO A 110 -4.39 -13.23 5.17
CA PRO A 110 -3.46 -14.30 5.60
C PRO A 110 -2.97 -15.26 4.49
N GLU A 111 -3.48 -15.16 3.27
CA GLU A 111 -3.09 -16.01 2.13
C GLU A 111 -1.63 -15.73 1.73
N ASN A 112 -1.23 -14.46 1.79
CA ASN A 112 0.12 -14.00 1.47
C ASN A 112 0.70 -13.23 2.65
N ARG A 113 1.17 -13.96 3.66
CA ARG A 113 1.78 -13.39 4.88
C ARG A 113 3.06 -12.60 4.56
N LEU A 114 3.44 -11.71 5.45
CA LEU A 114 4.71 -10.99 5.40
C LEU A 114 5.87 -12.00 5.25
N PRO A 115 6.90 -11.70 4.45
CA PRO A 115 7.22 -10.40 3.86
C PRO A 115 6.64 -10.14 2.46
N ILE A 116 5.66 -10.93 1.98
CA ILE A 116 5.18 -10.85 0.58
C ILE A 116 4.74 -9.43 0.18
N ALA A 117 3.99 -8.72 1.03
CA ALA A 117 3.58 -7.34 0.74
C ALA A 117 4.80 -6.41 0.50
N TYR A 118 5.89 -6.57 1.25
CA TYR A 118 7.12 -5.80 1.05
C TYR A 118 7.81 -6.14 -0.28
N GLU A 119 7.80 -7.42 -0.66
CA GLU A 119 8.36 -7.88 -1.93
C GLU A 119 7.55 -7.37 -3.13
N ASP A 120 6.23 -7.35 -3.02
CA ASP A 120 5.33 -6.86 -4.06
C ASP A 120 5.49 -5.36 -4.27
N CYS A 121 5.50 -4.59 -3.18
CA CYS A 121 5.69 -3.14 -3.24
C CYS A 121 7.11 -2.74 -3.68
N TYR A 122 8.14 -3.51 -3.34
CA TYR A 122 9.47 -3.31 -3.91
C TYR A 122 9.51 -3.66 -5.41
N SER A 123 8.83 -4.72 -5.84
CA SER A 123 8.69 -5.07 -7.26
C SER A 123 7.97 -3.97 -8.06
N ALA A 124 6.97 -3.31 -7.46
CA ALA A 124 6.31 -2.14 -8.04
C ALA A 124 7.26 -0.96 -8.24
N LEU A 125 8.16 -0.74 -7.29
CA LEU A 125 9.19 0.30 -7.41
C LEU A 125 10.18 -0.02 -8.53
N GLU A 126 10.59 -1.28 -8.69
CA GLU A 126 11.44 -1.70 -9.82
C GLU A 126 10.70 -1.59 -11.16
N TRP A 127 9.42 -1.96 -11.21
CA TRP A 127 8.56 -1.82 -12.38
C TRP A 127 8.46 -0.36 -12.81
N LEU A 128 8.25 0.56 -11.87
CA LEU A 128 8.18 2.00 -12.15
C LEU A 128 9.44 2.48 -12.89
N ILE A 129 10.62 2.16 -12.35
CA ILE A 129 11.90 2.58 -12.94
C ILE A 129 12.12 1.96 -14.32
N LYS A 130 11.78 0.68 -14.50
CA LYS A 130 11.93 -0.03 -15.78
C LYS A 130 10.99 0.49 -16.87
N ASN A 131 9.83 1.04 -16.49
CA ASN A 131 8.79 1.47 -17.43
C ASN A 131 8.79 2.97 -17.73
N ILE A 132 9.77 3.75 -17.25
CA ILE A 132 9.82 5.20 -17.45
C ILE A 132 9.70 5.63 -18.93
N GLU A 133 10.36 4.88 -19.83
CA GLU A 133 10.36 5.16 -21.28
C GLU A 133 9.16 4.53 -22.02
N PHE A 134 8.51 3.52 -21.43
CA PHE A 134 7.53 2.68 -22.11
C PHE A 134 6.09 3.02 -21.72
N GLU A 135 5.87 3.41 -20.47
CA GLU A 135 4.56 3.80 -19.95
C GLU A 135 4.30 5.29 -20.26
N PRO A 136 3.30 5.63 -21.10
CA PRO A 136 3.06 7.00 -21.56
C PRO A 136 2.97 8.06 -20.45
N TRP A 137 2.41 7.74 -19.29
CA TRP A 137 2.31 8.70 -18.19
C TRP A 137 3.65 8.91 -17.49
N LEU A 138 4.48 7.87 -17.41
CA LEU A 138 5.79 7.94 -16.79
C LEU A 138 6.82 8.70 -17.65
N LYS A 139 6.58 8.90 -18.94
CA LYS A 139 7.40 9.84 -19.75
C LYS A 139 7.42 11.26 -19.22
N ARG A 140 6.45 11.60 -18.36
CA ARG A 140 6.30 12.90 -17.70
C ARG A 140 6.80 12.88 -16.25
N ALA A 141 7.39 11.80 -15.79
CA ALA A 141 7.91 11.68 -14.43
C ALA A 141 9.30 12.30 -14.30
N ASP A 142 9.50 13.05 -13.21
CA ASP A 142 10.80 13.48 -12.71
C ASP A 142 11.23 12.54 -11.57
N LEU A 143 12.05 11.54 -11.91
CA LEU A 143 12.54 10.56 -10.94
C LEU A 143 13.55 11.14 -9.93
N SER A 144 14.00 12.40 -10.08
CA SER A 144 14.74 13.09 -9.02
C SER A 144 13.84 13.48 -7.84
N GLN A 145 12.53 13.43 -8.06
CA GLN A 145 11.44 13.74 -7.13
C GLN A 145 10.55 12.49 -6.93
N LEU A 146 11.17 11.36 -6.58
CA LEU A 146 10.48 10.10 -6.28
C LEU A 146 10.23 9.95 -4.77
N PHE A 147 8.98 9.75 -4.39
CA PHE A 147 8.51 9.68 -3.01
C PHE A 147 7.80 8.35 -2.74
N LEU A 148 7.89 7.87 -1.51
CA LEU A 148 7.06 6.76 -1.02
C LEU A 148 6.09 7.29 0.05
N SER A 149 4.83 6.87 -0.01
CA SER A 149 3.79 7.21 0.96
C SER A 149 2.88 6.03 1.19
N GLY A 150 2.20 6.05 2.33
CA GLY A 150 1.22 5.03 2.67
C GLY A 150 0.68 5.25 4.07
N ASP A 151 -0.54 4.78 4.29
CA ASP A 151 -1.21 4.87 5.58
C ASP A 151 -1.18 3.52 6.31
N SER A 152 -1.10 3.54 7.64
CA SER A 152 -1.19 2.34 8.48
C SER A 152 -0.19 1.27 8.04
N ALA A 153 -0.66 0.08 7.66
CA ALA A 153 0.15 -1.00 7.10
C ALA A 153 0.96 -0.54 5.87
N GLY A 154 0.39 0.31 5.02
CA GLY A 154 1.09 0.94 3.91
C GLY A 154 2.25 1.84 4.37
N GLY A 155 2.08 2.56 5.48
CA GLY A 155 3.16 3.34 6.10
C GLY A 155 4.31 2.46 6.64
N ASN A 156 3.99 1.27 7.13
CA ASN A 156 4.99 0.26 7.48
C ASN A 156 5.71 -0.27 6.22
N ILE A 157 4.97 -0.56 5.14
CA ILE A 157 5.54 -0.96 3.85
C ILE A 157 6.49 0.12 3.32
N VAL A 158 6.13 1.42 3.43
CA VAL A 158 7.03 2.54 3.06
C VAL A 158 8.39 2.39 3.72
N HIS A 159 8.42 2.14 5.03
CA HIS A 159 9.67 1.98 5.78
C HIS A 159 10.48 0.79 5.29
N GLN A 160 9.87 -0.39 5.20
CA GLN A 160 10.55 -1.64 4.84
C GLN A 160 11.04 -1.63 3.38
N VAL A 161 10.24 -1.10 2.45
CA VAL A 161 10.62 -0.94 1.04
C VAL A 161 11.72 0.10 0.89
N ALA A 162 11.69 1.19 1.66
CA ALA A 162 12.75 2.19 1.63
C ALA A 162 14.10 1.63 2.07
N ILE A 163 14.14 0.88 3.19
CA ILE A 163 15.36 0.18 3.64
C ILE A 163 15.89 -0.71 2.52
N ARG A 164 15.03 -1.56 1.95
CA ARG A 164 15.42 -2.45 0.86
C ARG A 164 15.96 -1.68 -0.36
N ALA A 165 15.33 -0.57 -0.73
CA ALA A 165 15.75 0.24 -1.86
C ALA A 165 17.11 0.91 -1.64
N ILE A 166 17.38 1.44 -0.45
CA ILE A 166 18.66 2.11 -0.15
C ILE A 166 19.82 1.13 0.06
N THR A 167 19.55 -0.10 0.47
CA THR A 167 20.58 -1.16 0.61
C THR A 167 20.75 -2.02 -0.63
N SER A 168 19.87 -1.88 -1.63
CA SER A 168 19.89 -2.67 -2.85
C SER A 168 20.95 -2.17 -3.82
N GLU A 169 21.87 -3.05 -4.22
CA GLU A 169 22.85 -2.76 -5.26
C GLU A 169 22.24 -2.69 -6.67
N VAL A 170 21.00 -3.15 -6.83
CA VAL A 170 20.31 -3.23 -8.14
C VAL A 170 19.28 -2.13 -8.34
N PHE A 171 18.80 -1.48 -7.27
CA PHE A 171 17.88 -0.36 -7.41
C PHE A 171 18.59 0.83 -8.08
N ARG A 172 17.94 1.44 -9.08
CA ARG A 172 18.50 2.53 -9.90
C ARG A 172 17.78 3.87 -9.72
N GLY A 173 16.75 3.92 -8.87
CA GLY A 173 16.07 5.16 -8.51
C GLY A 173 16.69 5.84 -7.29
N ARG A 174 16.29 7.09 -7.02
CA ARG A 174 16.67 7.81 -5.80
C ARG A 174 15.40 8.24 -5.07
N LEU A 175 15.20 7.72 -3.86
CA LEU A 175 14.11 8.16 -3.00
C LEU A 175 14.44 9.55 -2.45
N LYS A 176 13.55 10.52 -2.69
CA LYS A 176 13.68 11.91 -2.25
C LYS A 176 13.22 12.08 -0.80
N ALA A 177 12.08 11.50 -0.44
CA ALA A 177 11.56 11.46 0.92
C ALA A 177 10.52 10.34 1.10
N LEU A 178 10.24 10.03 2.37
CA LEU A 178 9.18 9.12 2.80
C LEU A 178 8.08 9.94 3.50
N LEU A 179 6.82 9.65 3.22
CA LEU A 179 5.65 10.35 3.77
C LEU A 179 4.68 9.33 4.43
N PRO A 180 5.08 8.64 5.51
CA PRO A 180 4.20 7.68 6.17
C PRO A 180 3.07 8.39 6.94
N ILE A 181 1.85 7.88 6.83
CA ILE A 181 0.65 8.39 7.52
C ILE A 181 0.27 7.38 8.60
N HIS A 182 0.32 7.79 9.88
CA HIS A 182 0.05 6.93 11.04
C HIS A 182 0.67 5.50 10.95
N PRO A 183 1.95 5.34 10.59
CA PRO A 183 2.50 4.05 10.18
C PRO A 183 2.32 2.94 11.23
N TYR A 184 1.96 1.74 10.75
CA TYR A 184 1.57 0.61 11.58
C TYR A 184 2.78 -0.19 12.06
N PHE A 185 3.33 0.24 13.20
CA PHE A 185 4.38 -0.47 13.92
C PHE A 185 3.81 -1.09 15.21
N GLY A 186 4.52 -2.07 15.76
CA GLY A 186 4.14 -2.74 16.98
C GLY A 186 5.29 -3.57 17.53
N SER A 187 5.11 -4.07 18.76
CA SER A 187 6.01 -5.04 19.37
C SER A 187 5.22 -5.94 20.32
N GLU A 188 5.83 -7.00 20.85
CA GLU A 188 5.16 -7.75 21.91
C GLU A 188 4.97 -6.92 23.19
N LYS A 189 5.92 -6.03 23.47
CA LYS A 189 5.84 -5.09 24.58
C LYS A 189 4.77 -4.03 24.31
N ARG A 190 3.84 -3.88 25.25
CA ARG A 190 2.81 -2.84 25.20
C ARG A 190 3.35 -1.48 25.62
N THR A 191 2.87 -0.45 24.94
CA THR A 191 2.98 0.94 25.37
C THR A 191 1.99 1.23 26.50
N GLU A 192 2.19 2.34 27.22
CA GLU A 192 1.25 2.79 28.27
C GLU A 192 -0.16 3.01 27.70
N LEU A 193 -0.26 3.64 26.52
CA LEU A 193 -1.53 3.90 25.83
C LEU A 193 -2.28 2.62 25.44
N GLU A 194 -1.57 1.54 25.10
CA GLU A 194 -2.20 0.23 24.83
C GLU A 194 -2.72 -0.45 26.10
N MET A 195 -2.18 -0.11 27.27
CA MET A 195 -2.61 -0.64 28.56
C MET A 195 -3.71 0.19 29.22
N ASP A 196 -4.02 1.37 28.69
CA ASP A 196 -5.03 2.27 29.22
C ASP A 196 -6.46 1.70 29.13
N ASN A 197 -7.30 2.10 30.09
CA ASN A 197 -8.72 1.74 30.09
C ASN A 197 -9.42 2.31 28.85
N GLY A 198 -10.01 1.42 28.04
CA GLY A 198 -10.69 1.77 26.78
C GLY A 198 -9.92 1.37 25.52
N SER A 199 -8.62 1.04 25.63
CA SER A 199 -7.79 0.61 24.49
C SER A 199 -7.98 -0.86 24.11
N ALA A 200 -8.60 -1.66 24.97
CA ALA A 200 -8.68 -3.13 24.83
C ALA A 200 -9.21 -3.60 23.47
N GLY A 201 -10.31 -3.01 22.97
CA GLY A 201 -10.87 -3.42 21.68
C GLY A 201 -9.98 -3.08 20.48
N GLY A 202 -9.30 -1.92 20.53
CA GLY A 202 -8.33 -1.54 19.49
C GLY A 202 -7.10 -2.45 19.49
N VAL A 203 -6.62 -2.79 20.69
CA VAL A 203 -5.51 -3.72 20.88
C VAL A 203 -5.86 -5.12 20.37
N GLU A 204 -7.03 -5.65 20.72
CA GLU A 204 -7.48 -6.96 20.24
C GLU A 204 -7.57 -7.01 18.70
N MET A 205 -8.12 -5.97 18.09
CA MET A 205 -8.21 -5.85 16.63
C MET A 205 -6.81 -5.80 15.98
N ASN A 206 -5.90 -5.00 16.54
CA ASN A 206 -4.53 -4.90 16.03
C ASN A 206 -3.76 -6.23 16.16
N ASP A 207 -3.88 -6.90 17.30
CA ASP A 207 -3.27 -8.21 17.53
C ASP A 207 -3.81 -9.26 16.56
N MET A 208 -5.10 -9.22 16.25
CA MET A 208 -5.70 -10.07 15.24
C MET A 208 -5.08 -9.80 13.86
N PHE A 209 -4.97 -8.55 13.41
CA PHE A 209 -4.33 -8.23 12.13
C PHE A 209 -2.86 -8.66 12.08
N TRP A 210 -2.09 -8.46 13.15
CA TRP A 210 -0.71 -8.95 13.23
C TRP A 210 -0.64 -10.47 13.15
N ARG A 211 -1.50 -11.20 13.89
CA ARG A 211 -1.56 -12.66 13.83
C ARG A 211 -1.93 -13.18 12.44
N LEU A 212 -2.76 -12.44 11.70
CA LEU A 212 -3.11 -12.79 10.32
C LEU A 212 -1.99 -12.46 9.33
N SER A 213 -1.22 -11.39 9.56
CA SER A 213 -0.20 -10.90 8.62
C SER A 213 1.17 -11.55 8.77
N LEU A 214 1.56 -11.93 10.00
CA LEU A 214 2.89 -12.45 10.27
C LEU A 214 3.12 -13.88 9.76
N PRO A 215 4.37 -14.30 9.47
CA PRO A 215 4.68 -15.70 9.21
C PRO A 215 4.18 -16.60 10.34
N GLN A 216 3.77 -17.82 10.00
CA GLN A 216 3.34 -18.78 11.02
C GLN A 216 4.46 -19.05 12.02
N GLY A 217 4.13 -19.04 13.32
CA GLY A 217 5.10 -19.20 14.41
C GLY A 217 5.88 -17.95 14.79
N SER A 218 5.69 -16.82 14.08
CA SER A 218 6.25 -15.53 14.47
C SER A 218 5.34 -14.79 15.46
N ASN A 219 5.92 -13.85 16.19
CA ASN A 219 5.22 -12.91 17.07
C ASN A 219 5.50 -11.46 16.61
N ARG A 220 5.04 -10.47 17.35
CA ARG A 220 5.14 -9.05 16.97
C ARG A 220 6.53 -8.45 17.19
N ASP A 221 7.52 -9.24 17.58
CA ASP A 221 8.93 -8.82 17.54
C ASP A 221 9.59 -9.20 16.18
N TYR A 222 8.82 -9.74 15.24
CA TYR A 222 9.23 -9.91 13.84
C TYR A 222 9.72 -8.58 13.24
N PHE A 223 10.76 -8.60 12.40
CA PHE A 223 11.40 -7.37 11.90
C PHE A 223 10.44 -6.42 11.18
N GLY A 224 9.39 -6.96 10.55
CA GLY A 224 8.36 -6.16 9.87
C GLY A 224 7.44 -5.39 10.81
N CYS A 225 7.42 -5.71 12.10
CA CYS A 225 6.64 -4.96 13.09
C CYS A 225 7.34 -3.70 13.59
N ASN A 226 8.68 -3.64 13.47
CA ASN A 226 9.52 -2.57 14.01
C ASN A 226 9.96 -1.55 12.96
#